data_AF-A0A5N6D1M7-F1
#
_entry.id   AF-A0A5N6D1M7-F1
#
_cell.length_a   1.000
_cell.length_b   1.000
_cell.length_c   1.000
_cell.angle_alpha   90.00
_cell.angle_beta   90.00
_cell.angle_gamma   90.00
#
_symmetry.space_group_name_H-M   'P 1'
#
loop_
_entity.id
_entity.type
_entity.pdbx_description
1 polymer ?
#
loop_
_entity_poly.entity_id
_entity_poly.type
_entity_poly.pdbx_seq_one_letter_code
_entity_poly.pdbx_strand_id
1 'polypeptide(L)'
;MKSILPQFFSLYTAALAVLAKIQQEVLISENIMAQQDKIPGHNNAVYDIVPKEDQIFSVEFLEIAPTPIIADHFFFVYLRGHLPESKKKELELPDEGLINATFTVSLSAIYTDGSYDEEISYTEPLKTTPFGPLAHLTIRDTYGVQVDYIPSSGSSEILLDFQILTMFLRSGMWTFKVDLRLGDVDNTCLFAGSLTQWLEGRIH
;
A
#
# COMPACT_ATOMS: atom_id res chain seq x y z
N MET A 1 26.84 62.29 -12.20
CA MET A 1 26.65 60.83 -12.41
C MET A 1 25.76 60.32 -11.29
N LYS A 2 24.60 59.76 -11.62
CA LYS A 2 23.60 59.27 -10.65
C LYS A 2 24.11 57.99 -9.98
N SER A 3 24.12 57.97 -8.65
CA SER A 3 24.56 56.82 -7.84
C SER A 3 23.48 55.73 -7.84
N ILE A 4 23.84 54.53 -8.31
CA ILE A 4 22.97 53.34 -8.41
C ILE A 4 23.04 52.56 -7.09
N LEU A 5 22.75 53.22 -5.97
CA LEU A 5 22.80 52.60 -4.65
C LEU A 5 21.48 52.00 -4.10
N PRO A 6 20.28 52.05 -4.75
CA PRO A 6 19.09 51.41 -4.19
C PRO A 6 18.70 50.07 -4.85
N GLN A 7 19.62 49.38 -5.56
CA GLN A 7 19.31 48.10 -6.24
C GLN A 7 19.92 46.84 -5.60
N PHE A 8 20.75 46.97 -4.55
CA PHE A 8 21.37 45.80 -3.90
C PHE A 8 20.59 45.24 -2.70
N PHE A 9 19.59 45.96 -2.16
CA PHE A 9 18.77 45.46 -1.05
C PHE A 9 17.52 44.66 -1.46
N SER A 10 17.11 44.68 -2.75
CA SER A 10 15.96 43.87 -3.21
C SER A 10 16.35 42.47 -3.70
N LEU A 11 17.62 42.24 -4.06
CA LEU A 11 18.10 40.92 -4.50
C LEU A 11 18.43 39.98 -3.33
N TYR A 12 18.84 40.51 -2.17
CA TYR A 12 19.12 39.72 -0.98
C TYR A 12 17.85 39.20 -0.29
N THR A 13 16.76 39.98 -0.34
CA THR A 13 15.45 39.60 0.20
C THR A 13 14.74 38.56 -0.67
N ALA A 14 14.91 38.62 -2.00
CA ALA A 14 14.41 37.59 -2.91
C ALA A 14 15.17 36.26 -2.77
N ALA A 15 16.50 36.30 -2.62
CA ALA A 15 17.30 35.09 -2.40
C ALA A 15 17.00 34.41 -1.05
N LEU A 16 16.80 35.19 0.03
CA LEU A 16 16.37 34.64 1.33
C LEU A 16 14.95 34.08 1.26
N ALA A 17 14.03 34.71 0.54
CA ALA A 17 12.66 34.21 0.38
C ALA A 17 12.62 32.91 -0.44
N VAL A 18 13.47 32.77 -1.46
CA VAL A 18 13.62 31.53 -2.23
C VAL A 18 14.28 30.44 -1.38
N LEU A 19 15.31 30.76 -0.59
CA LEU A 19 15.95 29.79 0.29
C LEU A 19 15.04 29.34 1.45
N ALA A 20 14.26 30.28 2.01
CA ALA A 20 13.25 29.99 3.02
C ALA A 20 12.09 29.17 2.43
N LYS A 21 11.68 29.43 1.19
CA LYS A 21 10.65 28.64 0.50
C LYS A 21 11.14 27.23 0.18
N ILE A 22 12.39 27.06 -0.24
CA ILE A 22 13.03 25.75 -0.45
C ILE A 22 13.20 25.02 0.89
N GLN A 23 13.66 25.69 1.95
CA GLN A 23 13.74 25.09 3.29
C GLN A 23 12.35 24.74 3.83
N GLN A 24 11.32 25.53 3.53
CA GLN A 24 9.94 25.26 3.94
C GLN A 24 9.31 24.15 3.09
N GLU A 25 9.58 24.04 1.79
CA GLU A 25 9.20 22.88 0.96
C GLU A 25 9.95 21.62 1.37
N VAL A 26 11.23 21.72 1.76
CA VAL A 26 12.01 20.60 2.30
C VAL A 26 11.53 20.21 3.70
N LEU A 27 11.23 21.16 4.58
CA LEU A 27 10.60 20.87 5.88
C LEU A 27 9.19 20.34 5.71
N ILE A 28 8.42 20.84 4.73
CA ILE A 28 7.09 20.31 4.42
C ILE A 28 7.23 18.91 3.80
N SER A 29 8.26 18.63 3.00
CA SER A 29 8.57 17.27 2.53
C SER A 29 9.00 16.35 3.68
N GLU A 30 9.83 16.81 4.60
CA GLU A 30 10.25 16.08 5.81
C GLU A 30 9.11 15.92 6.82
N ASN A 31 8.12 16.82 6.82
CA ASN A 31 6.95 16.79 7.72
C ASN A 31 5.70 16.16 7.05
N ILE A 32 5.70 15.99 5.71
CA ILE A 32 4.80 15.11 4.93
C ILE A 32 5.30 13.67 4.98
N MET A 33 6.58 13.43 5.27
CA MET A 33 6.98 12.20 6.00
C MET A 33 6.50 12.25 7.46
N ALA A 34 5.28 12.76 7.69
CA ALA A 34 4.48 12.39 8.84
C ALA A 34 4.66 10.88 8.98
N GLN A 35 5.22 10.46 10.11
CA GLN A 35 5.54 9.09 10.47
C GLN A 35 4.48 8.16 9.87
N GLN A 36 4.76 7.62 8.68
CA GLN A 36 3.75 6.85 7.95
C GLN A 36 3.38 5.70 8.85
N ASP A 37 2.11 5.58 9.19
CA ASP A 37 1.68 4.61 10.18
C ASP A 37 2.03 3.24 9.66
N LYS A 38 2.98 2.59 10.34
CA LYS A 38 3.45 1.27 9.93
C LYS A 38 2.36 0.25 10.18
N ILE A 39 2.15 -0.65 9.21
CA ILE A 39 1.27 -1.80 9.43
C ILE A 39 1.97 -2.77 10.41
N PRO A 40 1.31 -3.20 11.51
CA PRO A 40 1.91 -4.08 12.50
C PRO A 40 2.49 -5.37 11.90
N GLY A 41 3.61 -5.86 12.44
CA GLY A 41 4.23 -7.15 12.07
C GLY A 41 5.60 -7.04 11.38
N HIS A 42 6.04 -8.15 10.77
CA HIS A 42 7.33 -8.27 10.08
C HIS A 42 7.18 -7.95 8.58
N ASN A 43 7.08 -6.65 8.31
CA ASN A 43 6.99 -6.10 6.98
C ASN A 43 7.53 -4.65 7.02
N ASN A 44 7.66 -4.02 5.85
CA ASN A 44 7.96 -2.60 5.67
C ASN A 44 6.79 -1.86 4.97
N ALA A 45 5.57 -2.37 5.13
CA ALA A 45 4.36 -1.75 4.61
C ALA A 45 3.80 -0.68 5.55
N VAL A 46 3.09 0.27 4.97
CA VAL A 46 2.51 1.42 5.66
C VAL A 46 1.05 1.61 5.26
N TYR A 47 0.26 2.23 6.13
CA TYR A 47 -1.03 2.79 5.77
C TYR A 47 -0.77 4.05 4.92
N ASP A 48 -1.24 4.05 3.67
CA ASP A 48 -0.90 5.07 2.67
C ASP A 48 -2.14 5.71 2.05
N ILE A 49 -2.77 5.03 1.07
CA ILE A 49 -3.89 5.57 0.26
C ILE A 49 -5.07 6.03 1.14
N VAL A 50 -5.36 5.28 2.19
CA VAL A 50 -6.47 5.53 3.12
C VAL A 50 -5.92 5.58 4.53
N PRO A 51 -6.18 6.64 5.32
CA PRO A 51 -5.77 6.71 6.72
C PRO A 51 -6.27 5.49 7.51
N LYS A 52 -5.48 5.02 8.48
CA LYS A 52 -5.79 3.82 9.26
C LYS A 52 -7.17 3.90 9.93
N GLU A 53 -7.54 5.06 10.43
CA GLU A 53 -8.81 5.36 11.09
C GLU A 53 -10.04 5.24 10.18
N ASP A 54 -9.84 5.37 8.86
CA ASP A 54 -10.89 5.27 7.84
C ASP A 54 -11.01 3.84 7.26
N GLN A 55 -10.18 2.90 7.72
CA GLN A 55 -10.23 1.49 7.36
C GLN A 55 -10.97 0.69 8.43
N ILE A 56 -11.82 -0.26 8.02
CA ILE A 56 -12.65 -1.02 8.97
C ILE A 56 -12.04 -2.36 9.41
N PHE A 57 -11.05 -2.89 8.69
CA PHE A 57 -10.37 -4.12 9.08
C PHE A 57 -9.32 -3.83 10.16
N SER A 58 -9.53 -4.40 11.34
CA SER A 58 -8.59 -4.26 12.44
C SER A 58 -7.41 -5.21 12.22
N VAL A 59 -6.31 -4.67 11.68
CA VAL A 59 -5.08 -5.44 11.45
C VAL A 59 -4.41 -5.76 12.78
N GLU A 60 -4.29 -7.05 13.07
CA GLU A 60 -3.52 -7.55 14.20
C GLU A 60 -2.05 -7.71 13.82
N PHE A 61 -1.78 -8.22 12.61
CA PHE A 61 -0.45 -8.60 12.18
C PHE A 61 -0.35 -8.78 10.65
N LEU A 62 0.75 -8.33 10.05
CA LEU A 62 1.13 -8.57 8.67
C LEU A 62 2.57 -9.11 8.59
N GLU A 63 2.76 -10.28 7.98
CA GLU A 63 4.05 -10.86 7.65
C GLU A 63 4.24 -10.82 6.13
N ILE A 64 5.44 -10.44 5.70
CA ILE A 64 5.92 -10.67 4.34
C ILE A 64 7.21 -11.49 4.43
N ALA A 65 7.25 -12.65 3.78
CA ALA A 65 8.39 -13.56 3.89
C ALA A 65 8.81 -14.13 2.52
N PRO A 66 10.09 -13.99 2.11
CA PRO A 66 11.13 -13.24 2.79
C PRO A 66 10.87 -11.72 2.75
N THR A 67 11.38 -11.00 3.74
CA THR A 67 11.52 -9.54 3.71
C THR A 67 13.02 -9.20 3.66
N PRO A 68 13.52 -8.52 2.62
CA PRO A 68 12.78 -8.04 1.44
C PRO A 68 12.35 -9.17 0.49
N ILE A 69 11.35 -8.91 -0.35
CA ILE A 69 10.91 -9.83 -1.42
C ILE A 69 12.06 -10.02 -2.42
N ILE A 70 12.30 -11.27 -2.83
CA ILE A 70 13.31 -11.64 -3.82
C ILE A 70 12.60 -12.12 -5.08
N ALA A 71 12.82 -11.45 -6.20
CA ALA A 71 12.24 -11.86 -7.48
C ALA A 71 12.75 -13.26 -7.91
N ASP A 72 11.94 -13.97 -8.72
CA ASP A 72 12.05 -15.40 -9.05
C ASP A 72 11.93 -16.38 -7.87
N HIS A 73 11.77 -15.90 -6.63
CA HIS A 73 11.44 -16.73 -5.47
C HIS A 73 9.97 -16.53 -5.08
N PHE A 74 9.35 -17.58 -4.54
CA PHE A 74 8.06 -17.41 -3.87
C PHE A 74 8.24 -16.56 -2.63
N PHE A 75 7.35 -15.59 -2.46
CA PHE A 75 7.16 -14.88 -1.22
C PHE A 75 5.72 -15.09 -0.74
N PHE A 76 5.54 -14.92 0.56
CA PHE A 76 4.28 -15.13 1.26
C PHE A 76 3.87 -13.83 1.93
N VAL A 77 2.61 -13.46 1.77
CA VAL A 77 1.95 -12.42 2.55
C VAL A 77 0.96 -13.10 3.46
N TYR A 78 1.03 -12.81 4.74
CA TYR A 78 0.08 -13.30 5.73
C TYR A 78 -0.47 -12.10 6.50
N LEU A 79 -1.73 -11.76 6.22
CA LEU A 79 -2.46 -10.69 6.89
C LEU A 79 -3.49 -11.32 7.84
N ARG A 80 -3.37 -11.01 9.13
CA ARG A 80 -4.33 -11.41 10.15
C ARG A 80 -4.99 -10.19 10.77
N GLY A 81 -6.28 -10.27 10.95
CA GLY A 81 -7.07 -9.25 11.60
C GLY A 81 -8.51 -9.69 11.82
N HIS A 82 -9.38 -8.75 12.14
CA HIS A 82 -10.81 -9.01 12.28
C HIS A 82 -11.63 -7.77 11.90
N LEU A 83 -12.91 -7.99 11.60
CA LEU A 83 -13.89 -6.93 11.51
C LEU A 83 -14.48 -6.66 12.90
N PRO A 84 -14.35 -5.44 13.45
CA PRO A 84 -14.97 -5.13 14.73
C PRO A 84 -16.50 -5.28 14.66
N GLU A 85 -17.08 -5.91 15.70
CA GLU A 85 -18.54 -6.09 15.80
C GLU A 85 -19.33 -4.77 15.75
N SER A 86 -18.72 -3.65 16.17
CA SER A 86 -19.30 -2.32 16.01
C SER A 86 -19.47 -1.94 14.54
N LYS A 87 -18.45 -2.18 13.71
CA LYS A 87 -18.46 -1.91 12.26
C LYS A 87 -19.40 -2.84 11.51
N LYS A 88 -19.47 -4.11 11.91
CA LYS A 88 -20.46 -5.05 11.39
C LYS A 88 -21.89 -4.53 11.54
N LYS A 89 -22.24 -4.03 12.73
CA LYS A 89 -23.59 -3.49 13.02
C LYS A 89 -23.85 -2.15 12.34
N GLU A 90 -22.86 -1.27 12.34
CA GLU A 90 -22.93 0.06 11.71
C GLU A 90 -23.22 -0.03 10.21
N LEU A 91 -22.56 -0.97 9.53
CA LEU A 91 -22.64 -1.15 8.07
C LEU A 91 -23.59 -2.27 7.64
N GLU A 92 -24.35 -2.85 8.59
CA GLU A 92 -25.27 -3.97 8.35
C GLU A 92 -24.65 -5.12 7.52
N LEU A 93 -23.39 -5.48 7.83
CA LEU A 93 -22.65 -6.45 7.02
C LEU A 93 -23.30 -7.85 7.09
N PRO A 94 -23.33 -8.59 5.96
CA PRO A 94 -23.95 -9.91 5.88
C PRO A 94 -23.26 -10.94 6.80
N ASP A 95 -24.04 -11.87 7.34
CA ASP A 95 -23.52 -12.96 8.17
C ASP A 95 -22.76 -14.01 7.35
N GLU A 96 -23.13 -14.18 6.08
CA GLU A 96 -22.49 -15.09 5.12
C GLU A 96 -21.08 -14.66 4.67
N GLY A 97 -20.62 -13.48 5.08
CA GLY A 97 -19.30 -12.94 4.73
C GLY A 97 -19.33 -11.93 3.59
N LEU A 98 -18.17 -11.33 3.31
CA LEU A 98 -18.04 -10.17 2.40
C LEU A 98 -17.99 -10.59 0.93
N ILE A 99 -19.10 -11.13 0.40
CA ILE A 99 -19.16 -11.72 -0.94
C ILE A 99 -18.94 -10.74 -2.11
N ASN A 100 -19.23 -9.45 -1.87
CA ASN A 100 -19.07 -8.39 -2.87
C ASN A 100 -17.73 -7.68 -2.74
N ALA A 101 -16.90 -8.06 -1.77
CA ALA A 101 -15.63 -7.41 -1.57
C ALA A 101 -14.72 -7.59 -2.79
N THR A 102 -13.90 -6.58 -3.04
CA THR A 102 -12.91 -6.55 -4.10
C THR A 102 -11.55 -6.21 -3.53
N PHE A 103 -10.51 -6.60 -4.25
CA PHE A 103 -9.16 -6.14 -3.99
C PHE A 103 -8.58 -5.55 -5.26
N THR A 104 -7.89 -4.42 -5.10
CA THR A 104 -7.13 -3.78 -6.16
C THR A 104 -5.67 -3.82 -5.80
N VAL A 105 -4.83 -4.26 -6.74
CA VAL A 105 -3.38 -4.14 -6.64
C VAL A 105 -2.92 -3.08 -7.63
N SER A 106 -2.26 -2.05 -7.13
CA SER A 106 -1.57 -1.04 -7.93
C SER A 106 -0.05 -1.26 -7.89
N LEU A 107 0.62 -1.05 -9.02
CA LEU A 107 2.06 -1.17 -9.15
C LEU A 107 2.64 0.07 -9.84
N SER A 108 3.74 0.60 -9.33
CA SER A 108 4.57 1.60 -9.99
C SER A 108 6.04 1.36 -9.69
N ALA A 109 6.93 1.94 -10.50
CA ALA A 109 8.37 1.74 -10.33
C ALA A 109 9.17 3.01 -10.64
N ILE A 110 10.26 3.22 -9.92
CA ILE A 110 11.28 4.24 -10.22
C ILE A 110 12.61 3.52 -10.48
N TYR A 111 13.22 3.77 -11.63
CA TYR A 111 14.41 3.10 -12.11
C TYR A 111 15.70 3.86 -11.79
N THR A 112 16.86 3.19 -11.93
CA THR A 112 18.17 3.78 -11.62
C THR A 112 18.51 5.02 -12.44
N ASP A 113 18.01 5.10 -13.67
CA ASP A 113 18.22 6.22 -14.58
C ASP A 113 17.25 7.39 -14.30
N GLY A 114 16.40 7.27 -13.28
CA GLY A 114 15.39 8.25 -12.91
C GLY A 114 14.11 8.21 -13.75
N SER A 115 14.03 7.31 -14.76
CA SER A 115 12.76 7.03 -15.42
C SER A 115 11.82 6.25 -14.49
N TYR A 116 10.53 6.25 -14.79
CA TYR A 116 9.52 5.62 -13.95
C TYR A 116 8.41 5.00 -14.80
N ASP A 117 7.77 3.99 -14.23
CA ASP A 117 6.50 3.48 -14.72
C ASP A 117 5.36 4.16 -13.96
N GLU A 118 4.38 4.66 -14.71
CA GLU A 118 3.12 5.15 -14.15
C GLU A 118 2.38 4.02 -13.42
N GLU A 119 1.53 4.40 -12.46
CA GLU A 119 0.77 3.43 -11.69
C GLU A 119 -0.21 2.66 -12.59
N ILE A 120 -0.11 1.33 -12.57
CA ILE A 120 -1.06 0.43 -13.19
C ILE A 120 -1.85 -0.29 -12.10
N SER A 121 -3.16 -0.47 -12.30
CA SER A 121 -4.04 -1.11 -11.32
C SER A 121 -4.78 -2.30 -11.92
N TYR A 122 -4.98 -3.32 -11.10
CA TYR A 122 -5.79 -4.49 -11.42
C TYR A 122 -6.72 -4.82 -10.26
N THR A 123 -8.01 -4.98 -10.55
CA THR A 123 -9.06 -5.21 -9.56
C THR A 123 -9.73 -6.54 -9.80
N GLU A 124 -9.90 -7.32 -8.73
CA GLU A 124 -10.57 -8.62 -8.74
C GLU A 124 -11.47 -8.79 -7.51
N PRO A 125 -12.42 -9.74 -7.53
CA PRO A 125 -13.17 -10.12 -6.33
C PRO A 125 -12.23 -10.62 -5.22
N LEU A 126 -12.45 -10.16 -4.00
CA LEU A 126 -11.74 -10.61 -2.81
C LEU A 126 -12.31 -11.96 -2.36
N LYS A 127 -11.82 -13.00 -3.00
CA LYS A 127 -12.17 -14.38 -2.69
C LYS A 127 -10.98 -15.31 -2.86
N THR A 128 -11.03 -16.46 -2.21
CA THR A 128 -10.02 -17.51 -2.43
C THR A 128 -9.91 -17.85 -3.92
N THR A 129 -8.73 -17.60 -4.51
CA THR A 129 -8.52 -17.62 -5.95
C THR A 129 -7.12 -18.11 -6.31
N PRO A 130 -6.99 -19.12 -7.18
CA PRO A 130 -5.73 -19.45 -7.83
C PRO A 130 -5.45 -18.51 -9.01
N PHE A 131 -4.29 -17.88 -9.04
CA PHE A 131 -3.81 -17.05 -10.16
C PHE A 131 -2.77 -17.82 -10.98
N GLY A 132 -3.25 -18.92 -11.59
CA GLY A 132 -2.40 -19.84 -12.33
C GLY A 132 -1.31 -20.45 -11.44
N PRO A 133 -0.12 -20.74 -11.99
CA PRO A 133 0.95 -21.37 -11.22
C PRO A 133 1.76 -20.37 -10.37
N LEU A 134 1.48 -19.07 -10.48
CA LEU A 134 2.34 -18.02 -9.91
C LEU A 134 1.84 -17.51 -8.56
N ALA A 135 0.53 -17.55 -8.31
CA ALA A 135 -0.02 -17.06 -7.05
C ALA A 135 -1.27 -17.83 -6.59
N HIS A 136 -1.49 -17.86 -5.29
CA HIS A 136 -2.76 -18.27 -4.69
C HIS A 136 -3.14 -17.33 -3.57
N LEU A 137 -4.35 -16.78 -3.65
CA LEU A 137 -4.99 -16.05 -2.56
C LEU A 137 -5.89 -17.01 -1.80
N THR A 138 -5.69 -17.16 -0.50
CA THR A 138 -6.50 -18.00 0.39
C THR A 138 -7.01 -17.19 1.55
N ILE A 139 -8.28 -17.35 1.89
CA ILE A 139 -8.89 -16.76 3.08
C ILE A 139 -9.18 -17.88 4.07
N ARG A 140 -8.88 -17.68 5.35
CA ARG A 140 -9.22 -18.60 6.44
C ARG A 140 -10.03 -17.90 7.51
N ASP A 141 -10.97 -18.64 8.09
CA ASP A 141 -11.76 -18.19 9.24
C ASP A 141 -10.96 -18.28 10.56
N THR A 142 -11.62 -17.96 11.67
CA THR A 142 -11.01 -17.96 13.00
C THR A 142 -10.54 -19.34 13.47
N TYR A 143 -10.98 -20.42 12.83
CA TYR A 143 -10.60 -21.79 13.12
C TYR A 143 -9.50 -22.29 12.17
N GLY A 144 -9.01 -21.44 11.26
CA GLY A 144 -8.04 -21.79 10.23
C GLY A 144 -8.66 -22.60 9.08
N VAL A 145 -9.99 -22.69 8.99
CA VAL A 145 -10.67 -23.35 7.88
C VAL A 145 -10.67 -22.43 6.69
N GLN A 146 -10.25 -22.95 5.54
CA GLN A 146 -10.30 -22.20 4.29
C GLN A 146 -11.75 -21.90 3.90
N VAL A 147 -12.02 -20.64 3.61
CA VAL A 147 -13.31 -20.11 3.18
C VAL A 147 -13.15 -19.30 1.91
N ASP A 148 -14.24 -19.11 1.18
CA ASP A 148 -14.18 -18.36 -0.07
C ASP A 148 -14.16 -16.84 0.13
N TYR A 149 -14.74 -16.32 1.22
CA TYR A 149 -14.87 -14.89 1.49
C TYR A 149 -14.48 -14.57 2.93
N ILE A 150 -14.13 -13.31 3.21
CA ILE A 150 -13.84 -12.86 4.58
C ILE A 150 -15.11 -12.99 5.44
N PRO A 151 -15.08 -13.76 6.54
CA PRO A 151 -16.16 -13.80 7.51
C PRO A 151 -16.43 -12.41 8.11
N SER A 152 -17.70 -12.09 8.35
CA SER A 152 -18.07 -10.80 8.97
C SER A 152 -17.82 -10.75 10.48
N SER A 153 -17.47 -11.87 11.11
CA SER A 153 -17.19 -11.98 12.54
C SER A 153 -15.97 -12.85 12.83
N GLY A 154 -15.36 -12.61 14.00
CA GLY A 154 -14.15 -13.30 14.42
C GLY A 154 -12.90 -12.87 13.65
N SER A 155 -11.77 -13.51 13.96
CA SER A 155 -10.52 -13.29 13.23
C SER A 155 -10.56 -13.95 11.86
N SER A 156 -9.87 -13.34 10.91
CA SER A 156 -9.68 -13.83 9.55
C SER A 156 -8.22 -13.72 9.16
N GLU A 157 -7.77 -14.66 8.34
CA GLU A 157 -6.44 -14.67 7.76
C GLU A 157 -6.56 -14.58 6.24
N ILE A 158 -5.83 -13.65 5.63
CA ILE A 158 -5.66 -13.54 4.18
C ILE A 158 -4.22 -13.91 3.86
N LEU A 159 -4.05 -14.98 3.09
CA LEU A 159 -2.76 -15.52 2.70
C LEU A 159 -2.59 -15.36 1.20
N LEU A 160 -1.42 -14.85 0.78
CA LEU A 160 -1.01 -14.83 -0.62
C LEU A 160 0.35 -15.50 -0.71
N ASP A 161 0.47 -16.57 -1.47
CA ASP A 161 1.75 -16.97 -2.05
C ASP A 161 1.85 -16.36 -3.45
N PHE A 162 2.99 -15.76 -3.79
CA PHE A 162 3.21 -15.19 -5.11
C PHE A 162 4.67 -15.28 -5.52
N GLN A 163 4.91 -15.40 -6.82
CA GLN A 163 6.24 -15.32 -7.43
C GLN A 163 6.28 -14.18 -8.44
N ILE A 164 7.11 -13.17 -8.17
CA ILE A 164 7.37 -12.09 -9.13
C ILE A 164 8.48 -12.53 -10.08
N LEU A 165 8.16 -12.69 -11.36
CA LEU A 165 9.12 -13.18 -12.35
C LEU A 165 10.02 -12.04 -12.85
N THR A 166 11.34 -12.22 -12.73
CA THR A 166 12.33 -11.20 -13.13
C THR A 166 12.29 -10.85 -14.61
N MET A 167 11.78 -11.75 -15.46
CA MET A 167 11.61 -11.51 -16.90
C MET A 167 10.61 -10.39 -17.23
N PHE A 168 9.74 -10.02 -16.28
CA PHE A 168 8.78 -8.92 -16.41
C PHE A 168 9.19 -7.66 -15.63
N LEU A 169 10.35 -7.68 -14.98
CA LEU A 169 10.84 -6.59 -14.15
C LEU A 169 12.06 -5.92 -14.78
N ARG A 170 12.12 -4.59 -14.66
CA ARG A 170 13.36 -3.81 -14.72
C ARG A 170 13.81 -3.50 -13.29
N SER A 171 15.12 -3.52 -13.05
CA SER A 171 15.66 -3.26 -11.69
C SER A 171 15.33 -1.83 -11.24
N GLY A 172 14.75 -1.69 -10.06
CA GLY A 172 14.28 -0.40 -9.56
C GLY A 172 13.60 -0.47 -8.19
N MET A 173 13.15 0.70 -7.72
CA MET A 173 12.29 0.84 -6.55
C MET A 173 10.84 0.63 -6.98
N TRP A 174 10.28 -0.52 -6.63
CA TRP A 174 8.90 -0.89 -6.91
C TRP A 174 8.00 -0.55 -5.73
N THR A 175 6.86 0.06 -6.01
CA THR A 175 5.79 0.33 -5.05
C THR A 175 4.58 -0.52 -5.39
N PHE A 176 4.16 -1.33 -4.43
CA PHE A 176 2.94 -2.13 -4.47
C PHE A 176 1.93 -1.49 -3.55
N LYS A 177 0.71 -1.25 -4.03
CA LYS A 177 -0.40 -0.83 -3.18
C LYS A 177 -1.52 -1.85 -3.26
N VAL A 178 -2.12 -2.14 -2.13
CA VAL A 178 -3.29 -3.00 -2.01
C VAL A 178 -4.42 -2.16 -1.47
N ASP A 179 -5.59 -2.25 -2.10
CA ASP A 179 -6.82 -1.61 -1.66
C ASP A 179 -7.97 -2.62 -1.69
N LEU A 180 -8.44 -3.01 -0.50
CA LEU A 180 -9.55 -3.92 -0.29
C LEU A 180 -10.82 -3.10 -0.02
N ARG A 181 -11.89 -3.36 -0.75
CA ARG A 181 -13.16 -2.65 -0.65
C ARG A 181 -14.32 -3.60 -0.42
N LEU A 182 -15.34 -3.16 0.33
CA LEU A 182 -16.52 -3.98 0.61
C LEU A 182 -17.41 -4.25 -0.61
N GLY A 183 -17.37 -3.39 -1.62
CA GLY A 183 -18.30 -3.44 -2.75
C GLY A 183 -19.74 -3.04 -2.37
N ASP A 184 -19.91 -2.30 -1.28
CA ASP A 184 -21.13 -1.62 -0.89
C ASP A 184 -21.30 -0.30 -1.68
N VAL A 185 -22.42 0.40 -1.45
CA VAL A 185 -22.76 1.64 -2.18
C VAL A 185 -21.69 2.72 -2.02
N ASP A 186 -21.10 2.82 -0.83
CA ASP A 186 -20.08 3.82 -0.50
C ASP A 186 -18.65 3.36 -0.83
N ASN A 187 -18.49 2.11 -1.30
CA ASN A 187 -17.21 1.47 -1.56
C ASN A 187 -16.25 1.59 -0.35
N THR A 188 -16.77 1.22 0.82
CA THR A 188 -16.10 1.32 2.12
C THR A 188 -14.74 0.61 2.09
N CYS A 189 -13.72 1.28 2.63
CA CYS A 189 -12.38 0.72 2.72
C CYS A 189 -12.32 -0.37 3.79
N LEU A 190 -12.08 -1.61 3.36
CA LEU A 190 -11.78 -2.72 4.25
C LEU A 190 -10.36 -2.58 4.79
N PHE A 191 -9.37 -2.52 3.90
CA PHE A 191 -7.96 -2.41 4.23
C PHE A 191 -7.22 -1.80 3.06
N ALA A 192 -6.30 -0.86 3.30
CA ALA A 192 -5.42 -0.33 2.29
C ALA A 192 -4.01 -0.12 2.85
N GLY A 193 -3.01 -0.51 2.07
CA GLY A 193 -1.61 -0.36 2.45
C GLY A 193 -0.70 -0.34 1.24
N SER A 194 0.50 0.20 1.43
CA SER A 194 1.54 0.18 0.41
C SER A 194 2.86 -0.34 0.94
N LEU A 195 3.65 -0.90 0.04
CA LEU A 195 4.97 -1.43 0.26
C LEU A 195 5.88 -0.92 -0.85
N THR A 196 6.98 -0.30 -0.48
CA THR A 196 8.02 0.10 -1.44
C THR A 196 9.32 -0.64 -1.15
N GLN A 197 9.91 -1.27 -2.16
CA GLN A 197 11.20 -1.93 -2.04
C GLN A 197 11.95 -1.99 -3.37
N TRP A 198 13.27 -2.21 -3.27
CA TRP A 198 14.07 -2.55 -4.42
C TRP A 198 13.73 -3.97 -4.93
N LEU A 199 13.62 -4.14 -6.25
CA LEU A 199 13.56 -5.44 -6.90
C LEU A 199 14.58 -5.50 -8.04
N GLU A 200 15.24 -6.65 -8.16
CA GLU A 200 16.11 -6.93 -9.30
C GLU A 200 15.30 -7.51 -10.46
N GLY A 201 15.51 -6.98 -11.64
CA GLY A 201 14.86 -7.39 -12.88
C GLY A 201 15.85 -7.79 -13.97
N ARG A 202 15.34 -8.35 -15.07
CA ARG A 202 16.13 -8.73 -16.25
C ARG A 202 15.88 -7.84 -17.47
N ILE A 203 14.91 -6.94 -17.39
CA ILE A 203 14.66 -5.92 -18.42
C ILE A 203 15.66 -4.78 -18.20
N HIS A 204 16.31 -4.33 -19.29
CA HIS A 204 17.31 -3.27 -19.29
C HIS A 204 16.72 -1.94 -19.77
#